data_AF-A0A966Q0E1-F1
#
_entry.id   AF-A0A966Q0E1-F1
#
_cell.length_a   1.000
_cell.length_b   1.000
_cell.length_c   1.000
_cell.angle_alpha   90.00
_cell.angle_beta   90.00
_cell.angle_gamma   90.00
#
_symmetry.space_group_name_H-M   'P 1'
#
loop_
_entity.id
_entity.type
_entity.pdbx_description
1 polymer ?
#
loop_
_entity_poly.entity_id
_entity_poly.type
_entity_poly.pdbx_seq_one_letter_code
_entity_poly.pdbx_strand_id
1 'polypeptide(L)'
;MAKQTINIGTVANDKTGDQLRTAFTKTNDNFTEVYAYPLNSISSGTPASSTATGTKGEVKYDASYVYICIATNSWIRVTRAAW
;
A
#
# COMPACT_ATOMS: atom_id res chain seq x y z
N MET A 1 4.19 -7.14 -3.27
CA MET A 1 4.54 -8.25 -4.15
C MET A 1 3.43 -8.36 -5.20
N ALA A 2 3.45 -9.34 -6.10
CA ALA A 2 2.27 -9.57 -6.95
C ALA A 2 1.22 -10.33 -6.13
N LYS A 3 -0.07 -10.05 -6.37
CA LYS A 3 -1.18 -10.81 -5.78
C LYS A 3 -0.98 -12.30 -6.03
N GLN A 4 -0.96 -13.10 -4.97
CA GLN A 4 -0.93 -14.56 -5.08
C GLN A 4 -2.35 -15.11 -5.22
N THR A 5 -2.64 -15.80 -6.33
CA THR A 5 -3.96 -16.40 -6.54
C THR A 5 -3.99 -17.83 -5.99
N ILE A 6 -5.04 -18.14 -5.22
CA ILE A 6 -5.31 -19.50 -4.74
C ILE A 6 -5.96 -20.27 -5.89
N ASN A 7 -5.34 -21.38 -6.30
CA ASN A 7 -5.90 -22.30 -7.28
C ASN A 7 -6.93 -23.21 -6.61
N ILE A 8 -8.18 -23.15 -7.06
CA ILE A 8 -9.30 -23.93 -6.51
C ILE A 8 -9.52 -25.27 -7.23
N GLY A 9 -8.71 -25.60 -8.23
CA GLY A 9 -8.87 -26.76 -9.10
C GLY A 9 -9.76 -26.46 -10.32
N THR A 10 -9.86 -27.42 -11.22
CA THR A 10 -10.68 -27.30 -12.44
C THR A 10 -12.16 -27.60 -12.19
N VAL A 11 -12.45 -28.55 -11.29
CA VAL A 11 -13.79 -28.92 -10.83
C VAL A 11 -13.76 -29.28 -9.34
N ALA A 12 -14.93 -29.37 -8.72
CA ALA A 12 -15.03 -29.74 -7.32
C ALA A 12 -14.38 -31.11 -7.04
N ASN A 13 -13.56 -31.18 -5.99
CA ASN A 13 -12.91 -32.40 -5.48
C ASN A 13 -11.91 -33.10 -6.43
N ASP A 14 -11.36 -32.41 -7.42
CA ASP A 14 -10.46 -33.00 -8.42
C ASP A 14 -8.98 -33.12 -8.01
N LYS A 15 -8.61 -32.60 -6.84
CA LYS A 15 -7.24 -32.59 -6.29
C LYS A 15 -6.21 -31.81 -7.15
N THR A 16 -6.65 -31.00 -8.11
CA THR A 16 -5.77 -30.18 -8.96
C THR A 16 -5.55 -28.77 -8.40
N GLY A 17 -6.27 -28.41 -7.32
CA GLY A 17 -6.10 -27.15 -6.59
C GLY A 17 -4.87 -27.12 -5.67
N ASP A 18 -4.65 -25.98 -5.03
CA ASP A 18 -3.61 -25.83 -4.04
C ASP A 18 -3.88 -26.71 -2.81
N GLN A 19 -2.81 -27.26 -2.23
CA GLN A 19 -2.89 -27.83 -0.89
C GLN A 19 -3.30 -26.74 0.12
N LEU A 20 -4.07 -27.12 1.15
CA LEU A 20 -4.54 -26.18 2.19
C LEU A 20 -3.40 -25.33 2.77
N ARG A 21 -2.25 -25.95 3.06
CA ARG A 21 -1.07 -25.23 3.56
C ARG A 21 -0.61 -24.14 2.60
N THR A 22 -0.48 -24.46 1.32
CA THR A 22 -0.10 -23.50 0.27
C THR A 22 -1.13 -22.38 0.13
N ALA A 23 -2.43 -22.72 0.14
CA ALA A 23 -3.50 -21.73 0.06
C ALA A 23 -3.49 -20.75 1.25
N PHE A 24 -3.24 -21.25 2.46
CA PHE A 24 -3.11 -20.40 3.65
C PHE A 24 -1.81 -19.59 3.69
N THR A 25 -0.70 -20.11 3.15
CA THR A 25 0.52 -19.32 2.94
C THR A 25 0.24 -18.15 1.98
N LYS A 26 -0.37 -18.41 0.82
CA LYS A 26 -0.78 -17.38 -0.15
C LYS A 26 -1.71 -16.33 0.49
N THR A 27 -2.64 -16.79 1.32
CA THR A 27 -3.55 -15.93 2.09
C THR A 27 -2.78 -15.00 3.02
N ASN A 28 -1.90 -15.56 3.86
CA ASN A 28 -1.10 -14.78 4.80
C ASN A 28 -0.18 -13.79 4.09
N ASP A 29 0.46 -14.19 2.98
CA ASP A 29 1.33 -13.31 2.20
C ASP A 29 0.56 -12.13 1.61
N ASN A 30 -0.61 -12.40 1.00
CA ASN A 30 -1.48 -11.35 0.47
C ASN A 30 -1.96 -10.38 1.56
N PHE A 31 -2.36 -10.89 2.73
CA PHE A 31 -2.81 -10.03 3.82
C PHE A 31 -1.66 -9.27 4.47
N THR A 32 -0.50 -9.91 4.64
CA THR A 32 0.72 -9.23 5.09
C THR A 32 1.05 -8.07 4.17
N GLU A 33 0.94 -8.27 2.85
CA GLU A 33 1.10 -7.19 1.89
C GLU A 33 0.08 -6.07 2.09
N VAL A 34 -1.22 -6.38 2.17
CA VAL A 34 -2.28 -5.38 2.38
C VAL A 34 -2.06 -4.57 3.66
N TYR A 35 -1.64 -5.20 4.75
CA TYR A 35 -1.36 -4.52 6.02
C TYR A 35 0.00 -3.80 6.05
N ALA A 36 0.94 -4.17 5.19
CA ALA A 36 2.23 -3.51 5.06
C ALA A 36 2.17 -2.27 4.16
N TYR A 37 1.21 -2.19 3.24
CA TYR A 37 0.90 -0.92 2.61
C TYR A 37 0.27 -0.01 3.65
N PRO A 38 0.84 1.18 3.92
CA PRO A 38 0.05 2.18 4.61
C PRO A 38 -1.19 2.37 3.75
N LEU A 39 -2.39 2.18 4.30
CA LEU A 39 -3.58 2.74 3.69
C LEU A 39 -3.29 4.24 3.63
N ASN A 40 -2.78 4.72 2.48
CA ASN A 40 -2.13 6.01 2.33
C ASN A 40 -2.96 7.08 3.03
N SER A 41 -2.56 7.41 4.25
CA SER A 41 -3.34 8.22 5.16
C SER A 41 -3.15 9.65 4.71
N ILE A 42 -4.15 10.17 3.98
CA ILE A 42 -4.19 11.60 3.70
C ILE A 42 -4.43 12.29 5.04
N SER A 43 -3.40 12.95 5.55
CA SER A 43 -3.43 13.61 6.85
C SER A 43 -3.14 15.11 6.72
N SER A 44 -3.72 15.92 7.59
CA SER A 44 -3.36 17.34 7.66
C SER A 44 -1.97 17.49 8.28
N GLY A 45 -1.12 18.32 7.70
CA GLY A 45 0.19 18.65 8.24
C GLY A 45 1.23 18.94 7.15
N THR A 46 2.32 19.56 7.57
CA THR A 46 3.47 19.87 6.70
C THR A 46 4.65 19.00 7.16
N PRO A 47 5.27 18.20 6.28
CA PRO A 47 6.54 17.53 6.60
C PRO A 47 7.58 18.55 7.07
N ALA A 48 8.39 18.21 8.08
CA ALA A 48 9.38 19.13 8.65
C ALA A 48 10.44 19.60 7.63
N SER A 49 10.70 18.80 6.59
CA SER A 49 11.61 19.10 5.48
C SER A 49 11.29 18.20 4.28
N SER A 50 11.95 18.43 3.14
CA SER A 50 11.88 17.54 1.97
C SER A 50 12.45 16.13 2.25
N THR A 51 13.19 15.97 3.36
CA THR A 51 13.80 14.71 3.81
C THR A 51 13.21 14.19 5.12
N ALA A 52 12.07 14.72 5.56
CA ALA A 52 11.44 14.32 6.82
C ALA A 52 11.04 12.83 6.78
N THR A 53 11.03 12.18 7.94
CA THR A 53 10.58 10.79 8.08
C THR A 53 9.21 10.62 7.44
N GLY A 54 9.13 9.71 6.47
CA GLY A 54 7.91 9.46 5.72
C GLY A 54 7.98 8.14 4.96
N THR A 55 6.85 7.49 4.84
CA THR A 55 6.72 6.25 4.09
C THR A 55 6.27 6.55 2.66
N LYS A 56 6.84 5.87 1.67
CA LYS A 56 6.41 6.01 0.27
C LYS A 56 4.88 5.84 0.17
N GLY A 57 4.22 6.80 -0.46
CA GLY A 57 2.76 6.84 -0.60
C GLY A 57 2.04 7.67 0.47
N GLU A 58 2.72 8.08 1.55
CA GLU A 58 2.14 9.00 2.53
C GLU A 58 1.83 10.35 1.87
N VAL A 59 0.62 10.86 2.13
CA VAL A 59 0.15 12.14 1.59
C VAL A 59 -0.21 13.05 2.75
N LYS A 60 0.32 14.28 2.74
CA LYS A 60 -0.09 15.33 3.68
C LYS A 60 -0.62 16.55 2.97
N TYR A 61 -1.37 17.38 3.66
CA TYR A 61 -1.81 18.66 3.12
C TYR A 61 -1.85 19.74 4.21
N ASP A 62 -1.57 20.98 3.81
CA ASP A 62 -1.77 22.16 4.65
C ASP A 62 -2.65 23.18 3.92
N ALA A 63 -2.60 24.48 4.25
CA ALA A 63 -3.38 25.52 3.58
C ALA A 63 -2.99 25.74 2.10
N SER A 64 -1.73 25.52 1.76
CA SER A 64 -1.12 25.96 0.50
C SER A 64 -0.65 24.81 -0.40
N TYR A 65 -0.36 23.64 0.17
CA TYR A 65 0.27 22.54 -0.55
C TYR A 65 -0.34 21.17 -0.24
N VAL A 66 -0.21 20.28 -1.23
CA VAL A 66 -0.29 18.83 -1.06
C VAL A 66 1.13 18.27 -1.13
N TYR A 67 1.50 17.48 -0.14
CA TYR A 67 2.81 16.82 -0.01
C TYR A 67 2.65 15.34 -0.27
N ILE A 68 3.55 14.77 -1.08
CA ILE A 68 3.55 13.34 -1.42
C ILE A 68 4.94 12.78 -1.15
N CYS A 69 5.02 11.74 -0.33
CA CYS A 69 6.26 11.00 -0.10
C CYS A 69 6.46 10.00 -1.24
N ILE A 70 7.40 10.28 -2.15
CA ILE A 70 7.61 9.49 -3.37
C ILE A 70 8.61 8.32 -3.19
N ALA A 71 9.44 8.42 -2.17
CA ALA A 71 10.35 7.39 -1.68
C ALA A 71 10.55 7.60 -0.18
N THR A 72 11.12 6.63 0.53
CA THR A 72 11.39 6.75 1.97
C THR A 72 12.12 8.06 2.26
N ASN A 73 11.52 8.87 3.14
CA ASN A 73 12.05 10.17 3.53
C ASN A 73 12.30 11.13 2.35
N SER A 74 11.49 11.08 1.29
CA SER A 74 11.63 11.95 0.11
C SER A 74 10.29 12.53 -0.28
N TRP A 75 10.11 13.83 -0.07
CA TRP A 75 8.84 14.53 -0.27
C TRP A 75 8.88 15.47 -1.46
N ILE A 76 7.82 15.44 -2.26
CA ILE A 76 7.49 16.48 -3.23
C ILE A 76 6.27 17.26 -2.76
N ARG A 77 6.05 18.46 -3.29
CA ARG A 77 4.86 19.26 -3.02
C ARG A 77 4.26 19.85 -4.29
N VAL A 78 2.95 20.00 -4.29
CA VAL A 78 2.16 20.65 -5.34
C VAL A 78 1.33 21.77 -4.71
N THR A 79 1.28 22.94 -5.33
CA THR A 79 0.43 24.05 -4.87
C THR A 79 -1.04 23.68 -4.98
N ARG A 80 -1.83 24.00 -3.96
CA ARG A 80 -3.28 23.84 -3.98
C ARG A 80 -3.96 25.14 -4.40
N ALA A 81 -4.79 25.07 -5.44
CA ALA A 81 -5.67 26.15 -5.85
C ALA A 81 -7.07 25.99 -5.23
N ALA A 82 -7.78 27.10 -5.06
CA ALA A 82 -9.22 27.10 -4.80
C ALA A 82 -9.98 26.80 -6.11
N TRP A 83 -11.16 26.19 -5.97
CA TRP A 83 -12.06 25.90 -7.09
C TRP A 83 -12.82 27.15 -7.52
#